data_AF-A0A1Q3EPI7-F1
#
_entry.id   AF-A0A1Q3EPI7-F1
#
_cell.length_a   1.000
_cell.length_b   1.000
_cell.length_c   1.000
_cell.angle_alpha   90.00
_cell.angle_beta   90.00
_cell.angle_gamma   90.00
#
_symmetry.space_group_name_H-M   'P 1'
#
loop_
_entity.id
_entity.type
_entity.pdbx_description
1 polymer ?
#
loop_
_entity_poly.entity_id
_entity_poly.type
_entity_poly.pdbx_seq_one_letter_code
_entity_poly.pdbx_strand_id
1 'polypeptide(L)'
;MADDIVLPIPNLSSAQNLFILSNPSLSRLHDEARESALKAIKDDQMAPYYQLATSSSKPLLPLDSDLLSSMQEANTATLKSLDETLESATATEGESEISDALKARANFLTRIGEKDKAIEAQKLALEKTPGLGSRIDIVLTLVRIGYFWNDEPLIVWGLDNAEKLIEEGGDWDRRNRLKVYQGQHLISNRQFKRGGELLLDALSTFTASELISYNEFISLTAVAGALTLGRVDLKKKLINSPEVNQTLPELPVLGDLVKNLYECHYDKFFHALARVEQEILLPSRILSPHARFYVREMRILAYAQLLESYRSLTLESLGQAFGVSVDFVDSELSRFISTGRIHASIDRVHGVVETTKTSEVWGKKTLQFEQVIRQGDILLNEVQRLSKVLY
;
A
#
# COMPACT_ATOMS: atom_id res chain seq x y z
N MET A 1 8.10 25.48 -19.95
CA MET A 1 8.56 24.09 -19.97
C MET A 1 7.32 23.28 -19.69
N ALA A 2 6.83 22.51 -20.67
CA ALA A 2 5.62 21.72 -20.47
C ALA A 2 5.93 20.74 -19.32
N ASP A 3 5.16 20.81 -18.24
CA ASP A 3 5.20 19.78 -17.21
C ASP A 3 4.80 18.47 -17.91
N ASP A 4 5.78 17.64 -18.24
CA ASP A 4 5.54 16.32 -18.83
C ASP A 4 4.65 15.53 -17.86
N ILE A 5 3.40 15.34 -18.27
CA ILE A 5 2.45 14.49 -17.54
C ILE A 5 3.04 13.09 -17.55
N VAL A 6 3.53 12.65 -16.40
CA VAL A 6 4.09 11.29 -16.25
C VAL A 6 2.96 10.30 -16.47
N LEU A 7 3.05 9.54 -17.57
CA LEU A 7 2.03 8.57 -17.91
C LEU A 7 2.04 7.39 -16.92
N PRO A 8 0.87 6.80 -16.59
CA PRO A 8 0.73 5.64 -15.71
C PRO A 8 1.22 4.36 -16.39
N ILE A 9 2.53 4.24 -16.56
CA ILE A 9 3.20 3.12 -17.21
C ILE A 9 4.13 2.45 -16.18
N PRO A 10 3.97 1.15 -15.88
CA PRO A 10 2.89 0.25 -16.30
C PRO A 10 1.56 0.55 -15.61
N ASN A 11 0.45 0.12 -16.25
CA ASN A 11 -0.89 0.28 -15.71
C ASN A 11 -1.15 -0.67 -14.53
N LEU A 12 -1.05 -0.13 -13.31
CA LEU A 12 -1.20 -0.91 -12.06
C LEU A 12 -2.62 -1.44 -11.85
N SER A 13 -3.63 -0.83 -12.48
CA SER A 13 -5.03 -1.30 -12.38
C SER A 13 -5.20 -2.70 -12.99
N SER A 14 -4.49 -3.00 -14.08
CA SER A 14 -4.47 -4.34 -14.69
C SER A 14 -4.00 -5.41 -13.71
N ALA A 15 -2.94 -5.09 -12.96
CA ALA A 15 -2.34 -6.00 -11.98
C ALA A 15 -3.22 -6.18 -10.73
N GLN A 16 -3.97 -5.14 -10.37
CA GLN A 16 -4.97 -5.17 -9.31
C GLN A 16 -6.20 -6.01 -9.70
N ASN A 17 -6.71 -5.87 -10.93
CA ASN A 17 -7.83 -6.66 -11.43
C ASN A 17 -7.49 -8.16 -11.53
N LEU A 18 -6.29 -8.50 -11.99
CA LEU A 18 -5.84 -9.90 -12.02
C LEU A 18 -5.69 -10.49 -10.61
N PHE A 19 -5.28 -9.69 -9.63
CA PHE A 19 -5.28 -10.11 -8.23
C PHE A 19 -6.70 -10.42 -7.73
N ILE A 20 -7.70 -9.61 -8.07
CA ILE A 20 -9.10 -9.87 -7.73
C ILE A 20 -9.58 -11.19 -8.34
N LEU A 21 -9.30 -11.42 -9.62
CA LEU A 21 -9.66 -12.65 -10.34
C LEU A 21 -8.97 -13.90 -9.74
N SER A 22 -7.77 -13.73 -9.19
CA SER A 22 -7.03 -14.84 -8.56
C SER A 22 -7.64 -15.33 -7.24
N ASN A 23 -8.42 -14.47 -6.57
CA ASN A 23 -9.00 -14.75 -5.26
C ASN A 23 -10.46 -15.23 -5.38
N PRO A 24 -10.76 -16.51 -5.04
CA PRO A 24 -12.12 -17.04 -5.15
C PRO A 24 -13.14 -16.37 -4.21
N SER A 25 -12.69 -15.81 -3.09
CA SER A 25 -13.55 -15.10 -2.12
C SER A 25 -14.15 -13.80 -2.67
N LEU A 26 -13.61 -13.29 -3.78
CA LEU A 26 -14.02 -12.03 -4.41
C LEU A 26 -14.87 -12.26 -5.67
N SER A 27 -15.53 -13.43 -5.78
CA SER A 27 -16.36 -13.80 -6.93
C SER A 27 -17.35 -12.71 -7.36
N ARG A 28 -17.90 -11.95 -6.41
CA ARG A 28 -18.79 -10.80 -6.67
C ARG A 28 -18.20 -9.70 -7.57
N LEU A 29 -16.86 -9.57 -7.60
CA LEU A 29 -16.13 -8.55 -8.35
C LEU A 29 -15.51 -9.10 -9.64
N HIS A 30 -15.62 -10.42 -9.90
CA HIS A 30 -14.89 -11.06 -11.00
C HIS A 30 -15.36 -10.59 -12.38
N ASP A 31 -16.65 -10.32 -12.56
CA ASP A 31 -17.19 -9.88 -13.85
C ASP A 31 -16.67 -8.49 -14.22
N GLU A 32 -16.81 -7.52 -13.31
CA GLU A 32 -16.29 -6.15 -13.49
C GLU A 32 -14.76 -6.14 -13.64
N ALA A 33 -14.03 -6.91 -12.83
CA ALA A 33 -12.58 -7.00 -12.90
C ALA A 33 -12.11 -7.61 -14.23
N ARG A 34 -12.85 -8.57 -14.80
CA ARG A 34 -12.52 -9.18 -16.09
C ARG A 34 -12.71 -8.19 -17.23
N GLU A 35 -13.81 -7.46 -17.27
CA GLU A 35 -14.06 -6.44 -18.28
C GLU A 35 -13.01 -5.32 -18.22
N SER A 36 -12.72 -4.83 -17.02
CA SER A 36 -11.73 -3.78 -16.78
C SER A 36 -10.31 -4.24 -17.15
N ALA A 37 -9.92 -5.46 -16.79
CA ALA A 37 -8.63 -6.03 -17.17
C ALA A 37 -8.49 -6.19 -18.69
N LEU A 38 -9.52 -6.70 -19.37
CA LEU A 38 -9.49 -6.86 -20.83
C LEU A 38 -9.42 -5.51 -21.55
N LYS A 39 -10.12 -4.50 -21.04
CA LYS A 39 -10.05 -3.14 -21.59
C LYS A 39 -8.63 -2.56 -21.44
N ALA A 40 -8.06 -2.63 -20.23
CA ALA A 40 -6.71 -2.13 -19.99
C ALA A 40 -5.65 -2.87 -20.83
N ILE A 41 -5.75 -4.19 -20.97
CA ILE A 41 -4.86 -5.00 -21.81
C ILE A 41 -4.94 -4.57 -23.28
N LYS A 42 -6.14 -4.30 -23.79
CA LYS A 42 -6.37 -3.84 -25.17
C LYS A 42 -5.82 -2.43 -25.40
N ASP A 43 -6.10 -1.51 -24.49
CA ASP A 43 -5.69 -0.11 -24.58
C ASP A 43 -4.14 0.02 -24.56
N ASP A 44 -3.47 -0.77 -23.72
CA ASP A 44 -2.00 -0.73 -23.56
C ASP A 44 -1.25 -1.74 -24.45
N GLN A 45 -1.95 -2.55 -25.26
CA GLN A 45 -1.37 -3.61 -26.10
C GLN A 45 -0.46 -4.59 -25.33
N MET A 46 -0.86 -4.98 -24.12
CA MET A 46 -0.07 -5.81 -23.19
C MET A 46 -0.03 -7.31 -23.57
N ALA A 47 0.43 -7.66 -24.76
CA ALA A 47 0.43 -9.05 -25.26
C ALA A 47 1.24 -10.04 -24.39
N PRO A 48 2.48 -9.71 -23.96
CA PRO A 48 3.26 -10.57 -23.04
C PRO A 48 2.55 -10.82 -21.71
N TYR A 49 1.93 -9.78 -21.15
CA TYR A 49 1.18 -9.89 -19.90
C TYR A 49 -0.08 -10.73 -20.05
N TYR A 50 -0.80 -10.57 -21.16
CA TYR A 50 -1.97 -11.37 -21.49
C TYR A 50 -1.63 -12.85 -21.68
N GLN A 51 -0.49 -13.15 -22.31
CA GLN A 51 0.03 -14.51 -22.41
C GLN A 51 0.30 -15.12 -21.04
N LEU A 52 0.93 -14.39 -20.12
CA LEU A 52 1.19 -14.88 -18.78
C LEU A 52 -0.12 -15.14 -18.00
N ALA A 53 -1.09 -14.23 -18.11
CA ALA A 53 -2.38 -14.34 -17.46
C ALA A 53 -3.24 -15.50 -17.98
N THR A 54 -3.08 -15.88 -19.25
CA THR A 54 -3.80 -16.98 -19.90
C THR A 54 -3.08 -18.33 -19.80
N SER A 55 -1.74 -18.34 -19.75
CA SER A 55 -0.91 -19.55 -19.66
C SER A 55 -0.82 -20.14 -18.26
N SER A 56 -1.33 -19.44 -17.24
CA SER A 56 -1.35 -19.90 -15.86
C SER A 56 -2.27 -21.12 -15.67
N SER A 57 -1.93 -22.01 -14.74
CA SER A 57 -2.65 -23.29 -14.49
C SER A 57 -4.15 -23.14 -14.17
N LYS A 58 -4.57 -21.94 -13.79
CA LYS A 58 -5.96 -21.48 -13.80
C LYS A 58 -6.03 -20.23 -14.68
N PRO A 59 -6.60 -20.30 -15.89
CA PRO A 59 -6.72 -19.14 -16.75
C PRO A 59 -7.64 -18.12 -16.08
N LEU A 60 -7.08 -16.96 -15.73
CA LEU A 60 -7.81 -15.85 -15.11
C LEU A 60 -8.67 -15.11 -16.15
N LEU A 61 -8.25 -15.18 -17.41
CA LEU A 61 -8.89 -14.55 -18.56
C LEU A 61 -9.13 -15.59 -19.67
N PRO A 62 -10.19 -15.43 -20.47
CA PRO A 62 -10.39 -16.25 -21.65
C PRO A 62 -9.28 -15.97 -22.66
N LEU A 63 -8.77 -17.01 -23.32
CA LEU A 63 -7.77 -16.89 -24.38
C LEU A 63 -8.48 -16.56 -25.70
N ASP A 64 -8.15 -15.41 -26.27
CA ASP A 64 -8.53 -14.98 -27.60
C ASP A 64 -7.27 -14.94 -28.47
N SER A 65 -7.14 -15.94 -29.36
CA SER A 65 -5.96 -16.12 -30.20
C SER A 65 -5.79 -14.99 -31.21
N ASP A 66 -6.90 -14.46 -31.72
CA ASP A 66 -6.91 -13.46 -32.79
C ASP A 66 -6.53 -12.09 -32.22
N LEU A 67 -7.01 -11.80 -31.00
CA LEU A 67 -6.59 -10.62 -30.26
C LEU A 67 -5.08 -10.66 -29.96
N LEU A 68 -4.57 -11.79 -29.48
CA LEU A 68 -3.16 -11.95 -29.13
C LEU A 68 -2.25 -11.78 -30.36
N SER A 69 -2.59 -12.37 -31.50
CA SER A 69 -1.79 -12.22 -32.73
C SER A 69 -1.79 -10.77 -33.22
N SER A 70 -2.95 -10.11 -33.22
CA SER A 70 -3.06 -8.70 -33.63
C SER A 70 -2.21 -7.78 -32.75
N MET A 71 -2.19 -8.02 -31.43
CA MET A 71 -1.37 -7.24 -30.49
C MET A 71 0.12 -7.52 -30.67
N GLN A 72 0.52 -8.76 -30.94
CA GLN A 72 1.92 -9.10 -31.22
C GLN A 72 2.41 -8.42 -32.51
N GLU A 73 1.61 -8.46 -33.57
CA GLU A 73 1.93 -7.79 -34.83
C GLU A 73 2.11 -6.28 -34.63
N ALA A 74 1.15 -5.63 -33.97
CA ALA A 74 1.24 -4.22 -33.61
C ALA A 74 2.51 -3.91 -32.80
N ASN A 75 2.81 -4.72 -31.77
CA ASN A 75 3.98 -4.54 -30.93
C ASN A 75 5.30 -4.68 -31.71
N THR A 76 5.38 -5.63 -32.65
CA THR A 76 6.58 -5.78 -33.48
C THR A 76 6.74 -4.63 -34.47
N ALA A 77 5.66 -4.08 -35.00
CA ALA A 77 5.70 -2.93 -35.90
C ALA A 77 6.19 -1.67 -35.17
N THR A 78 5.65 -1.40 -33.98
CA THR A 78 6.06 -0.25 -33.16
C THR A 78 7.50 -0.39 -32.65
N LEU A 79 7.92 -1.60 -32.25
CA LEU A 79 9.32 -1.83 -31.86
C LEU A 79 10.28 -1.56 -33.01
N LYS A 80 9.96 -2.01 -34.23
CA LYS A 80 10.78 -1.72 -35.42
C LYS A 80 10.89 -0.22 -35.68
N SER A 81 9.78 0.52 -35.63
CA SER A 81 9.83 1.98 -35.81
C SER A 81 10.67 2.68 -34.74
N LEU A 82 10.62 2.19 -33.49
CA LEU A 82 11.40 2.75 -32.38
C LEU A 82 12.90 2.43 -32.52
N ASP A 83 13.23 1.21 -32.95
CA ASP A 83 14.61 0.81 -33.25
C ASP A 83 15.16 1.61 -34.44
N GLU A 84 14.37 1.84 -35.50
CA GLU A 84 14.76 2.71 -36.63
C GLU A 84 15.00 4.16 -36.18
N THR A 85 14.15 4.72 -35.32
CA THR A 85 14.38 6.08 -34.76
C THR A 85 15.61 6.14 -33.86
N LEU A 86 15.94 5.06 -33.16
CA LEU A 86 17.17 4.98 -32.38
C LEU A 86 18.41 4.94 -33.27
N GLU A 87 18.36 4.15 -34.35
CA GLU A 87 19.44 4.10 -35.33
C GLU A 87 19.66 5.46 -35.99
N SER A 88 18.59 6.14 -36.40
CA SER A 88 18.69 7.50 -36.96
C SER A 88 19.24 8.49 -35.95
N ALA A 89 18.78 8.43 -34.70
CA ALA A 89 19.23 9.30 -33.62
C ALA A 89 20.73 9.11 -33.33
N THR A 90 21.20 7.86 -33.31
CA THR A 90 22.63 7.56 -33.10
C THR A 90 23.52 7.93 -34.27
N ALA A 91 22.99 7.93 -35.50
CA ALA A 91 23.77 8.21 -36.71
C ALA A 91 23.84 9.72 -37.05
N THR A 92 22.80 10.48 -36.71
CA THR A 92 22.60 11.86 -37.25
C THR A 92 22.56 12.93 -36.16
N GLU A 93 22.19 12.56 -34.94
CA GLU A 93 21.59 13.44 -33.95
C GLU A 93 22.41 13.47 -32.63
N GLY A 94 22.04 14.38 -31.71
CA GLY A 94 22.80 14.63 -30.48
C GLY A 94 22.48 13.68 -29.32
N GLU A 95 23.24 13.78 -28.21
CA GLU A 95 23.02 12.96 -27.00
C GLU A 95 21.61 13.10 -26.41
N SER A 96 20.95 14.25 -26.61
CA SER A 96 19.57 14.50 -26.13
C SER A 96 18.54 13.64 -26.87
N GLU A 97 18.64 13.56 -28.21
CA GLU A 97 17.71 12.80 -29.04
C GLU A 97 17.90 11.29 -28.85
N ILE A 98 19.15 10.84 -28.67
CA ILE A 98 19.44 9.45 -28.28
C ILE A 98 18.78 9.11 -26.94
N SER A 99 18.89 10.01 -25.94
CA SER A 99 18.25 9.81 -24.63
C SER A 99 16.72 9.71 -24.76
N ASP A 100 16.09 10.55 -25.56
CA ASP A 100 14.64 10.58 -25.68
C ASP A 100 14.09 9.39 -26.48
N ALA A 101 14.78 8.96 -27.53
CA ALA A 101 14.48 7.73 -28.24
C ALA A 101 14.64 6.49 -27.34
N LEU A 102 15.67 6.47 -26.47
CA LEU A 102 15.87 5.40 -25.50
C LEU A 102 14.74 5.36 -24.46
N LYS A 103 14.33 6.51 -23.93
CA LYS A 103 13.18 6.61 -23.01
C LYS A 103 11.89 6.16 -23.67
N ALA A 104 11.63 6.56 -24.92
CA ALA A 104 10.44 6.16 -25.66
C ALA A 104 10.36 4.63 -25.84
N ARG A 105 11.48 4.00 -26.24
CA ARG A 105 11.59 2.55 -26.34
C ARG A 105 11.39 1.85 -24.99
N ALA A 106 12.02 2.37 -23.95
CA ALA A 106 11.96 1.77 -22.62
C ALA A 106 10.55 1.89 -22.00
N ASN A 107 9.87 3.02 -22.19
CA ASN A 107 8.47 3.21 -21.82
C ASN A 107 7.52 2.29 -22.63
N PHE A 108 7.79 2.07 -23.91
CA PHE A 108 7.03 1.13 -24.73
C PHE A 108 7.18 -0.31 -24.22
N LEU A 109 8.42 -0.76 -23.94
CA LEU A 109 8.70 -2.08 -23.35
C LEU A 109 8.04 -2.26 -21.98
N THR A 110 7.97 -1.18 -21.20
CA THR A 110 7.29 -1.17 -19.91
C THR A 110 5.77 -1.30 -20.09
N ARG A 111 5.19 -0.61 -21.08
CA ARG A 111 3.75 -0.65 -21.37
C ARG A 111 3.28 -2.04 -21.79
N ILE A 112 4.04 -2.73 -22.65
CA ILE A 112 3.68 -4.09 -23.08
C ILE A 112 3.77 -5.13 -21.95
N GLY A 113 4.51 -4.84 -20.87
CA GLY A 113 4.69 -5.74 -19.75
C GLY A 113 5.78 -6.80 -19.95
N GLU A 114 6.84 -6.51 -20.70
CA GLU A 114 8.05 -7.36 -20.76
C GLU A 114 8.96 -7.03 -19.58
N LYS A 115 8.94 -7.82 -18.50
CA LYS A 115 9.64 -7.48 -17.25
C LYS A 115 11.14 -7.24 -17.45
N ASP A 116 11.88 -8.25 -17.91
CA ASP A 116 13.35 -8.22 -17.88
C ASP A 116 13.91 -7.22 -18.90
N LYS A 117 13.35 -7.23 -20.12
CA LYS A 117 13.74 -6.29 -21.19
C LYS A 117 13.41 -4.84 -20.82
N ALA A 118 12.29 -4.59 -20.15
CA ALA A 118 11.95 -3.24 -19.68
C ALA A 118 12.95 -2.77 -18.63
N ILE A 119 13.33 -3.60 -17.65
CA ILE A 119 14.30 -3.23 -16.62
C ILE A 119 15.66 -2.89 -17.23
N GLU A 120 16.15 -3.70 -18.17
CA GLU A 120 17.41 -3.44 -18.86
C GLU A 120 17.36 -2.15 -19.69
N ALA A 121 16.28 -1.94 -20.46
CA ALA A 121 16.10 -0.72 -21.25
C ALA A 121 16.01 0.54 -20.37
N GLN A 122 15.29 0.47 -19.24
CA GLN A 122 15.15 1.60 -18.31
C GLN A 122 16.47 1.93 -17.60
N LYS A 123 17.29 0.91 -17.27
CA LYS A 123 18.64 1.11 -16.71
C LYS A 123 19.58 1.75 -17.73
N LEU A 124 19.55 1.31 -18.99
CA LEU A 124 20.33 1.92 -20.07
C LEU A 124 19.90 3.39 -20.29
N ALA A 125 18.59 3.67 -20.28
CA ALA A 125 18.08 5.03 -20.35
C ALA A 125 18.55 5.89 -19.15
N LEU A 126 18.61 5.32 -17.95
CA LEU A 126 19.08 6.02 -16.74
C LEU A 126 20.56 6.46 -16.86
N GLU A 127 21.41 5.63 -17.45
CA GLU A 127 22.84 5.93 -17.64
C GLU A 127 23.07 7.03 -18.67
N LYS A 128 22.25 7.06 -19.73
CA LYS A 128 22.39 8.00 -20.86
C LYS A 128 21.64 9.32 -20.67
N THR A 129 20.80 9.43 -19.64
CA THR A 129 20.02 10.65 -19.39
C THR A 129 20.80 11.66 -18.54
N PRO A 130 21.10 12.87 -19.03
CA PRO A 130 21.89 13.85 -18.28
C PRO A 130 21.08 14.65 -17.23
N GLY A 131 19.75 14.75 -17.37
CA GLY A 131 18.90 15.57 -16.50
C GLY A 131 18.47 14.87 -15.22
N LEU A 132 18.72 15.48 -14.05
CA LEU A 132 18.32 14.94 -12.73
C LEU A 132 16.82 14.64 -12.62
N GLY A 133 15.96 15.56 -13.06
CA GLY A 133 14.50 15.36 -13.04
C GLY A 133 14.08 14.13 -13.84
N SER A 134 14.55 14.02 -15.08
CA SER A 134 14.28 12.84 -15.93
C SER A 134 14.87 11.56 -15.36
N ARG A 135 16.05 11.60 -14.72
CA ARG A 135 16.62 10.44 -14.02
C ARG A 135 15.73 9.98 -12.87
N ILE A 136 15.20 10.92 -12.07
CA ILE A 136 14.24 10.59 -10.99
C ILE A 136 13.00 9.93 -11.58
N ASP A 137 12.43 10.46 -12.66
CA ASP A 137 11.23 9.89 -13.28
C ASP A 137 11.48 8.47 -13.82
N ILE A 138 12.66 8.21 -14.40
CA ILE A 138 13.08 6.87 -14.86
C ILE A 138 13.19 5.91 -13.67
N VAL A 139 13.79 6.34 -12.54
CA VAL A 139 13.89 5.52 -11.33
C VAL A 139 12.52 5.24 -10.72
N LEU A 140 11.62 6.23 -10.65
CA LEU A 140 10.24 6.02 -10.20
C LEU A 140 9.47 5.07 -11.14
N THR A 141 9.77 5.07 -12.44
CA THR A 141 9.24 4.08 -13.40
C THR A 141 9.72 2.66 -13.09
N LEU A 142 11.00 2.48 -12.76
CA LEU A 142 11.53 1.19 -12.28
C LEU A 142 10.83 0.70 -11.01
N VAL A 143 10.52 1.61 -10.08
CA VAL A 143 9.74 1.26 -8.87
C VAL A 143 8.33 0.82 -9.24
N ARG A 144 7.65 1.48 -10.19
CA ARG A 144 6.32 1.06 -10.68
C ARG A 144 6.34 -0.32 -11.33
N ILE A 145 7.38 -0.64 -12.10
CA ILE A 145 7.60 -2.00 -12.63
C ILE A 145 7.71 -2.99 -11.48
N GLY A 146 8.46 -2.65 -10.44
CA GLY A 146 8.55 -3.41 -9.20
C GLY A 146 7.18 -3.68 -8.57
N TYR A 147 6.34 -2.65 -8.41
CA TYR A 147 4.98 -2.82 -7.88
C TYR A 147 4.11 -3.71 -8.76
N PHE A 148 4.15 -3.54 -10.07
CA PHE A 148 3.36 -4.32 -11.01
C PHE A 148 3.65 -5.83 -10.89
N TRP A 149 4.93 -6.19 -10.78
CA TRP A 149 5.41 -7.57 -10.67
C TRP A 149 5.57 -8.10 -9.24
N ASN A 150 5.36 -7.27 -8.23
CA ASN A 150 5.63 -7.59 -6.81
C ASN A 150 7.11 -7.91 -6.53
N ASP A 151 8.04 -7.24 -7.22
CA ASP A 151 9.48 -7.44 -7.07
C ASP A 151 10.05 -6.52 -5.99
N GLU A 152 10.08 -7.03 -4.76
CA GLU A 152 10.51 -6.27 -3.58
C GLU A 152 11.96 -5.76 -3.66
N PRO A 153 12.97 -6.56 -4.07
CA PRO A 153 14.33 -6.06 -4.26
C PRO A 153 14.43 -4.88 -5.23
N LEU A 154 13.67 -4.90 -6.33
CA LEU A 154 13.68 -3.80 -7.30
C LEU A 154 13.06 -2.53 -6.71
N ILE A 155 11.98 -2.66 -5.93
CA ILE A 155 11.32 -1.54 -5.26
C ILE A 155 12.28 -0.88 -4.27
N VAL A 156 12.91 -1.65 -3.38
CA VAL A 156 13.85 -1.11 -2.38
C VAL A 156 15.02 -0.40 -3.06
N TRP A 157 15.65 -1.05 -4.04
CA TRP A 157 16.75 -0.45 -4.80
C TRP A 157 16.33 0.85 -5.51
N GLY A 158 15.13 0.88 -6.09
CA GLY A 158 14.61 2.05 -6.78
C GLY A 158 14.29 3.20 -5.83
N LEU A 159 13.67 2.91 -4.67
CA LEU A 159 13.37 3.92 -3.65
C LEU A 159 14.64 4.54 -3.06
N ASP A 160 15.64 3.72 -2.72
CA ASP A 160 16.91 4.19 -2.18
C ASP A 160 17.67 5.10 -3.17
N ASN A 161 17.63 4.77 -4.47
CA ASN A 161 18.25 5.61 -5.50
C ASN A 161 17.45 6.88 -5.77
N ALA A 162 16.11 6.81 -5.74
CA ALA A 162 15.27 8.00 -5.89
C ALA A 162 15.48 8.98 -4.74
N GLU A 163 15.63 8.48 -3.51
CA GLU A 163 15.93 9.30 -2.33
C GLU A 163 17.27 10.04 -2.50
N LYS A 164 18.34 9.35 -2.89
CA LYS A 164 19.65 9.96 -3.18
C LYS A 164 19.57 11.04 -4.27
N LEU A 165 18.90 10.75 -5.39
CA LEU A 165 18.76 11.73 -6.48
C LEU A 165 17.93 12.95 -6.06
N ILE A 166 16.95 12.78 -5.17
CA ILE A 166 16.14 13.88 -4.64
C ILE A 166 16.94 14.75 -3.65
N GLU A 167 17.84 14.16 -2.87
CA GLU A 167 18.78 14.88 -2.01
C GLU A 167 19.80 15.70 -2.82
N GLU A 168 20.26 15.17 -3.97
CA GLU A 168 21.20 15.87 -4.87
C GLU A 168 20.60 17.13 -5.52
N GLY A 169 19.28 17.15 -5.76
CA GLY A 169 18.64 18.32 -6.37
C GLY A 169 17.24 18.09 -6.94
N GLY A 170 16.42 17.25 -6.28
CA GLY A 170 15.07 16.96 -6.75
C GLY A 170 14.08 18.11 -6.53
N ASP A 171 13.26 18.38 -7.55
CA ASP A 171 12.15 19.32 -7.45
C ASP A 171 11.16 18.94 -6.35
N TRP A 172 10.48 19.93 -5.80
CA TRP A 172 9.49 19.74 -4.74
C TRP A 172 8.36 18.77 -5.14
N ASP A 173 7.91 18.80 -6.40
CA ASP A 173 6.89 17.87 -6.91
C ASP A 173 7.35 16.40 -6.84
N ARG A 174 8.54 16.11 -7.37
CA ARG A 174 9.14 14.76 -7.36
C ARG A 174 9.40 14.25 -5.94
N ARG A 175 9.74 15.15 -5.02
CA ARG A 175 9.85 14.82 -3.58
C ARG A 175 8.50 14.38 -3.00
N ASN A 176 7.41 15.05 -3.34
CA ASN A 176 6.08 14.65 -2.89
C ASN A 176 5.65 13.32 -3.49
N ARG A 177 5.93 13.07 -4.78
CA ARG A 177 5.70 11.76 -5.39
C ARG A 177 6.48 10.67 -4.65
N LEU A 178 7.77 10.88 -4.39
CA LEU A 178 8.57 9.90 -3.63
C LEU A 178 7.93 9.57 -2.27
N LYS A 179 7.36 10.54 -1.54
CA LYS A 179 6.63 10.26 -0.28
C LYS A 179 5.47 9.30 -0.47
N VAL A 180 4.69 9.45 -1.55
CA VAL A 180 3.57 8.55 -1.86
C VAL A 180 4.10 7.15 -2.17
N TYR A 181 5.15 7.05 -2.98
CA TYR A 181 5.78 5.77 -3.31
C TYR A 181 6.33 5.08 -2.06
N GLN A 182 7.09 5.77 -1.24
CA GLN A 182 7.60 5.24 0.03
C GLN A 182 6.47 4.87 0.99
N GLY A 183 5.44 5.73 1.10
CA GLY A 183 4.27 5.49 1.93
C GLY A 183 3.53 4.20 1.56
N GLN A 184 3.31 3.98 0.27
CA GLN A 184 2.69 2.76 -0.25
C GLN A 184 3.53 1.51 0.05
N HIS A 185 4.84 1.56 -0.20
CA HIS A 185 5.74 0.45 0.10
C HIS A 185 5.78 0.11 1.60
N LEU A 186 5.86 1.12 2.47
CA LEU A 186 5.87 0.93 3.92
C LEU A 186 4.57 0.28 4.42
N ILE A 187 3.42 0.65 3.85
CA ILE A 187 2.14 0.01 4.15
C ILE A 187 2.13 -1.45 3.69
N SER A 188 2.70 -1.75 2.52
CA SER A 188 2.90 -3.12 2.01
C SER A 188 3.82 -3.98 2.90
N ASN A 189 4.60 -3.36 3.78
CA ASN A 189 5.49 -4.01 4.73
C ASN A 189 4.98 -3.91 6.19
N ARG A 190 3.68 -3.62 6.39
CA ARG A 190 3.00 -3.43 7.69
C ARG A 190 3.52 -2.25 8.53
N GLN A 191 4.35 -1.38 7.99
CA GLN A 191 4.84 -0.17 8.68
C GLN A 191 3.85 0.99 8.54
N PHE A 192 2.62 0.80 9.03
CA PHE A 192 1.53 1.77 8.91
C PHE A 192 1.82 3.13 9.54
N LYS A 193 2.64 3.18 10.61
CA LYS A 193 2.95 4.43 11.32
C LYS A 193 3.76 5.38 10.43
N ARG A 194 4.94 4.94 9.99
CA ARG A 194 5.81 5.73 9.12
C ARG A 194 5.18 5.96 7.75
N GLY A 195 4.53 4.93 7.19
CA GLY A 195 3.81 5.06 5.91
C GLY A 195 2.67 6.09 5.99
N GLY A 196 1.86 6.05 7.05
CA GLY A 196 0.77 7.00 7.28
C GLY A 196 1.26 8.43 7.48
N GLU A 197 2.37 8.64 8.19
CA GLU A 197 2.99 9.97 8.33
C GLU A 197 3.39 10.57 6.97
N LEU A 198 4.03 9.79 6.10
CA LEU A 198 4.42 10.23 4.75
C LEU A 198 3.22 10.54 3.86
N LEU A 199 2.17 9.72 3.92
CA LEU A 199 0.95 9.94 3.12
C LEU A 199 0.17 11.17 3.60
N LEU A 200 0.06 11.38 4.92
CA LEU A 200 -0.58 12.57 5.48
C LEU A 200 0.16 13.86 5.08
N ASP A 201 1.49 13.81 5.00
CA ASP A 201 2.28 14.94 4.54
C ASP A 201 2.09 15.25 3.05
N ALA A 202 1.76 14.25 2.24
CA ALA A 202 1.52 14.39 0.80
C ALA A 202 0.06 14.72 0.45
N LEU A 203 -0.82 14.81 1.46
CA LEU A 203 -2.27 14.82 1.27
C LEU A 203 -2.80 16.08 0.55
N SER A 204 -2.27 17.26 0.89
CA SER A 204 -2.67 18.54 0.28
C SER A 204 -2.01 18.79 -1.09
N THR A 205 -1.01 17.98 -1.46
CA THR A 205 -0.13 18.23 -2.60
C THR A 205 0.11 16.96 -3.41
N PHE A 206 -0.95 16.16 -3.54
CA PHE A 206 -0.91 14.90 -4.26
C PHE A 206 -0.74 15.13 -5.76
N THR A 207 0.32 14.57 -6.33
CA THR A 207 0.64 14.63 -7.77
C THR A 207 1.03 13.29 -8.38
N ALA A 208 0.99 12.21 -7.59
CA ALA A 208 1.39 10.86 -8.01
C ALA A 208 0.23 10.10 -8.70
N SER A 209 -0.42 10.73 -9.68
CA SER A 209 -1.52 10.13 -10.44
C SER A 209 -1.08 8.95 -11.31
N GLU A 210 0.22 8.82 -11.54
CA GLU A 210 0.80 7.71 -12.27
C GLU A 210 0.90 6.40 -11.46
N LEU A 211 0.73 6.47 -10.14
CA LEU A 211 0.87 5.33 -9.22
C LEU A 211 -0.51 4.82 -8.75
N ILE A 212 -1.34 5.70 -8.22
CA ILE A 212 -2.67 5.36 -7.69
C ILE A 212 -3.66 6.49 -7.98
N SER A 213 -4.95 6.15 -8.00
CA SER A 213 -6.00 7.17 -8.07
C SER A 213 -6.04 8.00 -6.78
N TYR A 214 -6.58 9.22 -6.88
CA TYR A 214 -6.74 10.09 -5.71
C TYR A 214 -7.61 9.46 -4.62
N ASN A 215 -8.65 8.73 -5.01
CA ASN A 215 -9.54 8.02 -4.09
C ASN A 215 -8.81 6.88 -3.37
N GLU A 216 -8.00 6.11 -4.08
CA GLU A 216 -7.18 5.06 -3.47
C GLU A 216 -6.12 5.66 -2.53
N PHE A 217 -5.50 6.78 -2.91
CA PHE A 217 -4.56 7.49 -2.06
C PHE A 217 -5.19 7.93 -0.73
N ILE A 218 -6.39 8.51 -0.78
CA ILE A 218 -7.12 8.88 0.44
C ILE A 218 -7.53 7.64 1.22
N SER A 219 -7.95 6.57 0.54
CA SER A 219 -8.31 5.31 1.20
C SER A 219 -7.14 4.74 2.01
N LEU A 220 -5.92 4.71 1.44
CA LEU A 220 -4.71 4.24 2.11
C LEU A 220 -4.34 5.14 3.29
N THR A 221 -4.47 6.45 3.10
CA THR A 221 -4.18 7.44 4.14
C THR A 221 -5.15 7.32 5.32
N ALA A 222 -6.45 7.14 5.05
CA ALA A 222 -7.46 6.94 6.07
C ALA A 222 -7.27 5.60 6.80
N VAL A 223 -6.98 4.51 6.08
CA VAL A 223 -6.71 3.18 6.66
C VAL A 223 -5.49 3.25 7.58
N ALA A 224 -4.37 3.81 7.12
CA ALA A 224 -3.15 3.94 7.93
C ALA A 224 -3.34 4.90 9.12
N GLY A 225 -4.02 6.03 8.91
CA GLY A 225 -4.27 7.02 9.95
C GLY A 225 -5.23 6.55 11.03
N ALA A 226 -6.29 5.81 10.68
CA ALA A 226 -7.23 5.22 11.65
C ALA A 226 -6.55 4.23 12.62
N LEU A 227 -5.50 3.55 12.15
CA LEU A 227 -4.76 2.58 12.95
C LEU A 227 -3.68 3.22 13.85
N THR A 228 -3.12 4.36 13.44
CA THR A 228 -1.87 4.87 14.02
C THR A 228 -2.00 6.20 14.75
N LEU A 229 -2.94 7.05 14.35
CA LEU A 229 -3.13 8.35 14.96
C LEU A 229 -3.91 8.25 16.27
N GLY A 230 -3.46 8.99 17.28
CA GLY A 230 -4.25 9.20 18.50
C GLY A 230 -5.49 10.04 18.23
N ARG A 231 -6.47 10.00 19.14
CA ARG A 231 -7.79 10.63 18.95
C ARG A 231 -7.75 12.12 18.57
N VAL A 232 -6.80 12.88 19.13
CA VAL A 232 -6.64 14.33 18.84
C VAL A 232 -6.14 14.54 17.41
N ASP A 233 -5.12 13.80 17.01
CA ASP A 233 -4.53 13.89 15.67
C ASP A 233 -5.47 13.33 14.61
N LEU A 234 -6.22 12.26 14.93
CA LEU A 234 -7.24 11.70 14.05
C LEU A 234 -8.28 12.75 13.66
N LYS A 235 -8.76 13.52 14.64
CA LYS A 235 -9.71 14.62 14.37
C LYS A 235 -9.07 15.70 13.51
N LYS A 236 -7.88 16.15 13.88
CA LYS A 236 -7.21 17.29 13.23
C LYS A 236 -6.78 16.97 11.80
N LYS A 237 -6.20 15.79 11.57
CA LYS A 237 -5.54 15.42 10.31
C LYS A 237 -6.45 14.67 9.34
N LEU A 238 -7.44 13.90 9.81
CA LEU A 238 -8.36 13.16 8.93
C LEU A 238 -9.76 13.76 8.93
N ILE A 239 -10.44 13.83 10.09
CA ILE A 239 -11.86 14.22 10.14
C ILE A 239 -12.07 15.68 9.69
N ASN A 240 -11.18 16.58 10.09
CA ASN A 240 -11.27 17.99 9.74
C ASN A 240 -10.52 18.35 8.44
N SER A 241 -9.87 17.39 7.78
CA SER A 241 -9.16 17.67 6.53
C SER A 241 -10.18 17.91 5.41
N PRO A 242 -10.10 19.03 4.67
CA PRO A 242 -11.01 19.31 3.57
C PRO A 242 -10.87 18.30 2.43
N GLU A 243 -9.65 17.82 2.15
CA GLU A 243 -9.36 16.86 1.08
C GLU A 243 -10.04 15.51 1.33
N VAL A 244 -9.99 15.02 2.57
CA VAL A 244 -10.69 13.78 2.98
C VAL A 244 -12.20 13.97 2.94
N ASN A 245 -12.70 15.12 3.39
CA ASN A 245 -14.14 15.40 3.39
C ASN A 245 -14.75 15.52 1.98
N GLN A 246 -13.98 15.98 0.99
CA GLN A 246 -14.42 16.06 -0.39
C GLN A 246 -14.63 14.69 -1.04
N THR A 247 -13.83 13.69 -0.66
CA THR A 247 -13.88 12.33 -1.23
C THR A 247 -14.69 11.34 -0.39
N LEU A 248 -15.08 11.73 0.83
CA LEU A 248 -15.93 10.96 1.72
C LEU A 248 -17.24 10.45 1.08
N PRO A 249 -17.94 11.21 0.20
CA PRO A 249 -19.15 10.72 -0.45
C PRO A 249 -18.91 9.49 -1.34
N GLU A 250 -17.72 9.36 -1.93
CA GLU A 250 -17.34 8.24 -2.77
C GLU A 250 -16.84 7.04 -1.94
N LEU A 251 -16.38 7.29 -0.71
CA LEU A 251 -15.86 6.29 0.22
C LEU A 251 -16.58 6.34 1.59
N PRO A 252 -17.92 6.13 1.64
CA PRO A 252 -18.70 6.32 2.85
C PRO A 252 -18.28 5.37 3.98
N VAL A 253 -17.82 4.17 3.64
CA VAL A 253 -17.43 3.12 4.59
C VAL A 253 -16.23 3.53 5.44
N LEU A 254 -15.27 4.25 4.87
CA LEU A 254 -14.11 4.77 5.62
C LEU A 254 -14.49 5.95 6.52
N GLY A 255 -15.40 6.81 6.03
CA GLY A 255 -15.95 7.89 6.84
C GLY A 255 -16.66 7.36 8.09
N ASP A 256 -17.48 6.34 7.92
CA ASP A 256 -18.16 5.66 9.02
C ASP A 256 -17.15 5.03 9.99
N LEU A 257 -16.09 4.39 9.50
CA LEU A 257 -15.04 3.80 10.35
C LEU A 257 -14.40 4.87 11.25
N VAL A 258 -13.89 5.95 10.66
CA VAL A 258 -13.14 6.98 11.38
C VAL A 258 -14.05 7.77 12.33
N LYS A 259 -15.26 8.12 11.87
CA LYS A 259 -16.22 8.88 12.67
C LYS A 259 -16.74 8.08 13.86
N ASN A 260 -17.15 6.83 13.66
CA ASN A 260 -17.69 5.99 14.74
C ASN A 260 -16.61 5.69 15.80
N LEU A 261 -15.34 5.51 15.39
CA LEU A 261 -14.22 5.37 16.33
C LEU A 261 -14.00 6.64 17.17
N TYR A 262 -14.08 7.82 16.54
CA TYR A 262 -13.91 9.10 17.23
C TYR A 262 -15.05 9.45 18.19
N GLU A 263 -16.29 9.17 17.79
CA GLU A 263 -17.52 9.42 18.57
C GLU A 263 -17.79 8.34 19.63
N CYS A 264 -17.01 7.26 19.65
CA CYS A 264 -17.17 6.10 20.54
C CYS A 264 -18.47 5.29 20.32
N HIS A 265 -18.99 5.25 19.08
CA HIS A 265 -20.10 4.38 18.69
C HIS A 265 -19.56 3.01 18.25
N TYR A 266 -19.25 2.15 19.22
CA TYR A 266 -18.49 0.91 18.99
C TYR A 266 -19.27 -0.18 18.23
N ASP A 267 -20.59 -0.23 18.42
CA ASP A 267 -21.52 -1.08 17.68
C ASP A 267 -21.43 -0.82 16.16
N LYS A 268 -21.61 0.44 15.75
CA LYS A 268 -21.53 0.87 14.35
C LYS A 268 -20.11 0.74 13.82
N PHE A 269 -19.10 0.96 14.67
CA PHE A 269 -17.71 0.76 14.32
C PHE A 269 -17.42 -0.70 13.92
N PHE A 270 -17.96 -1.70 14.62
CA PHE A 270 -17.77 -3.12 14.24
C PHE A 270 -18.41 -3.45 12.89
N HIS A 271 -19.59 -2.90 12.61
CA HIS A 271 -20.22 -3.02 11.30
C HIS A 271 -19.39 -2.35 10.19
N ALA A 272 -18.90 -1.13 10.44
CA ALA A 272 -18.03 -0.41 9.50
C ALA A 272 -16.72 -1.18 9.25
N LEU A 273 -16.08 -1.72 10.31
CA LEU A 273 -14.84 -2.49 10.20
C LEU A 273 -15.01 -3.75 9.36
N ALA A 274 -16.13 -4.47 9.53
CA ALA A 274 -16.44 -5.63 8.70
C ALA A 274 -16.61 -5.25 7.21
N ARG A 275 -17.24 -4.11 6.93
CA ARG A 275 -17.37 -3.60 5.55
C ARG A 275 -16.03 -3.17 4.97
N VAL A 276 -15.19 -2.46 5.73
CA VAL A 276 -13.83 -2.08 5.29
C VAL A 276 -13.01 -3.31 4.93
N GLU A 277 -13.09 -4.38 5.72
CA GLU A 277 -12.40 -5.63 5.42
C GLU A 277 -12.82 -6.20 4.04
N GLN A 278 -14.13 -6.27 3.78
CA GLN A 278 -14.67 -6.89 2.56
C GLN A 278 -14.58 -6.00 1.31
N GLU A 279 -14.73 -4.69 1.46
CA GLU A 279 -14.82 -3.74 0.35
C GLU A 279 -13.45 -3.14 -0.02
N ILE A 280 -12.52 -3.01 0.94
CA ILE A 280 -11.26 -2.27 0.73
C ILE A 280 -10.04 -3.16 0.96
N LEU A 281 -9.95 -3.83 2.12
CA LEU A 281 -8.73 -4.58 2.49
C LEU A 281 -8.53 -5.83 1.64
N LEU A 282 -9.55 -6.69 1.53
CA LEU A 282 -9.44 -7.95 0.80
C LEU A 282 -9.30 -7.78 -0.71
N PRO A 283 -10.01 -6.83 -1.37
CA PRO A 283 -9.80 -6.58 -2.79
C PRO A 283 -8.42 -6.00 -3.09
N SER A 284 -7.88 -5.12 -2.25
CA SER A 284 -6.58 -4.47 -2.50
C SER A 284 -5.42 -5.47 -2.46
N ARG A 285 -4.61 -5.49 -3.52
CA ARG A 285 -3.40 -6.33 -3.60
C ARG A 285 -2.39 -6.03 -2.49
N ILE A 286 -2.30 -4.78 -2.07
CA ILE A 286 -1.33 -4.31 -1.07
C ILE A 286 -1.80 -4.67 0.35
N LEU A 287 -3.11 -4.51 0.62
CA LEU A 287 -3.66 -4.66 1.98
C LEU A 287 -4.16 -6.07 2.28
N SER A 288 -4.51 -6.86 1.28
CA SER A 288 -5.08 -8.21 1.46
C SER A 288 -4.21 -9.14 2.32
N PRO A 289 -2.88 -9.22 2.16
CA PRO A 289 -2.00 -10.01 3.05
C PRO A 289 -1.96 -9.51 4.51
N HIS A 290 -2.51 -8.32 4.77
CA HIS A 290 -2.48 -7.65 6.07
C HIS A 290 -3.88 -7.43 6.66
N ALA A 291 -4.95 -7.85 5.96
CA ALA A 291 -6.32 -7.64 6.40
C ALA A 291 -6.58 -8.17 7.82
N ARG A 292 -6.14 -9.41 8.10
CA ARG A 292 -6.25 -10.02 9.45
C ARG A 292 -5.51 -9.25 10.53
N PHE A 293 -4.34 -8.72 10.19
CA PHE A 293 -3.56 -7.89 11.12
C PHE A 293 -4.34 -6.61 11.40
N TYR A 294 -4.76 -5.90 10.34
CA TYR A 294 -5.50 -4.65 10.46
C TYR A 294 -6.75 -4.77 11.33
N VAL A 295 -7.63 -5.74 11.02
CA VAL A 295 -8.87 -5.96 11.77
C VAL A 295 -8.60 -6.24 13.25
N ARG A 296 -7.60 -7.09 13.54
CA ARG A 296 -7.23 -7.40 14.92
C ARG A 296 -6.74 -6.17 15.68
N GLU A 297 -5.86 -5.38 15.07
CA GLU A 297 -5.31 -4.19 15.72
C GLU A 297 -6.37 -3.10 15.93
N MET A 298 -7.28 -2.91 14.96
CA MET A 298 -8.42 -1.99 15.10
C MET A 298 -9.37 -2.38 16.25
N ARG A 299 -9.60 -3.68 16.47
CA ARG A 299 -10.37 -4.15 17.62
C ARG A 299 -9.66 -3.89 18.94
N ILE A 300 -8.35 -4.14 19.01
CA ILE A 300 -7.54 -3.84 20.20
C ILE A 300 -7.64 -2.34 20.54
N LEU A 301 -7.52 -1.46 19.53
CA LEU A 301 -7.65 -0.02 19.72
C LEU A 301 -9.02 0.38 20.28
N ALA A 302 -10.11 -0.17 19.72
CA ALA A 302 -11.46 0.13 20.19
C ALA A 302 -11.69 -0.33 21.63
N TYR A 303 -11.26 -1.56 21.99
CA TYR A 303 -11.33 -2.03 23.38
C TYR A 303 -10.46 -1.21 24.32
N ALA A 304 -9.22 -0.90 23.94
CA ALA A 304 -8.32 -0.10 24.75
C ALA A 304 -8.90 1.29 25.02
N GLN A 305 -9.48 1.95 24.00
CA GLN A 305 -10.11 3.26 24.12
C GLN A 305 -11.29 3.26 25.11
N LEU A 306 -12.15 2.23 25.09
CA LEU A 306 -13.23 2.13 26.06
C LEU A 306 -12.69 1.86 27.47
N LEU A 307 -11.78 0.89 27.61
CA LEU A 307 -11.23 0.48 28.90
C LEU A 307 -10.41 1.60 29.58
N GLU A 308 -9.74 2.47 28.82
CA GLU A 308 -8.96 3.59 29.37
C GLU A 308 -9.80 4.54 30.24
N SER A 309 -11.08 4.73 29.86
CA SER A 309 -11.99 5.66 30.51
C SER A 309 -12.51 5.16 31.87
N TYR A 310 -12.45 3.86 32.14
CA TYR A 310 -13.08 3.23 33.31
C TYR A 310 -12.08 2.41 34.12
N ARG A 311 -12.32 2.25 35.42
CA ARG A 311 -11.52 1.36 36.29
C ARG A 311 -12.05 -0.08 36.27
N SER A 312 -13.36 -0.23 36.13
CA SER A 312 -14.07 -1.50 36.14
C SER A 312 -15.31 -1.35 35.26
N LEU A 313 -15.63 -2.37 34.46
CA LEU A 313 -16.89 -2.49 33.73
C LEU A 313 -17.44 -3.92 33.85
N THR A 314 -18.76 -4.08 33.73
CA THR A 314 -19.35 -5.41 33.55
C THR A 314 -19.19 -5.90 32.12
N LEU A 315 -19.03 -7.21 31.94
CA LEU A 315 -18.97 -7.85 30.63
C LEU A 315 -20.26 -7.62 29.83
N GLU A 316 -21.41 -7.55 30.50
CA GLU A 316 -22.71 -7.24 29.87
C GLU A 316 -22.74 -5.84 29.26
N SER A 317 -22.29 -4.83 30.00
CA SER A 317 -22.21 -3.46 29.49
C SER A 317 -21.22 -3.36 28.32
N LEU A 318 -20.14 -4.13 28.36
CA LEU A 318 -19.16 -4.17 27.27
C LEU A 318 -19.76 -4.84 26.02
N GLY A 319 -20.45 -5.97 26.19
CA GLY A 319 -21.17 -6.62 25.10
C GLY A 319 -22.22 -5.70 24.47
N GLN A 320 -23.00 -4.98 25.28
CA GLN A 320 -23.99 -4.01 24.78
C GLN A 320 -23.35 -2.84 24.03
N ALA A 321 -22.24 -2.28 24.54
CA ALA A 321 -21.56 -1.15 23.90
C ALA A 321 -21.01 -1.52 22.50
N PHE A 322 -20.49 -2.74 22.34
CA PHE A 322 -19.94 -3.24 21.08
C PHE A 322 -20.98 -3.98 20.21
N GLY A 323 -22.20 -4.18 20.69
CA GLY A 323 -23.26 -4.90 19.96
C GLY A 323 -22.99 -6.39 19.76
N VAL A 324 -22.24 -7.03 20.68
CA VAL A 324 -21.82 -8.43 20.59
C VAL A 324 -22.17 -9.21 21.85
N SER A 325 -22.22 -10.55 21.74
CA SER A 325 -22.48 -11.43 22.88
C SER A 325 -21.35 -11.36 23.92
N VAL A 326 -21.70 -11.57 25.19
CA VAL A 326 -20.74 -11.63 26.30
C VAL A 326 -19.64 -12.69 26.07
N ASP A 327 -20.01 -13.88 25.58
CA ASP A 327 -19.04 -14.95 25.30
C ASP A 327 -18.00 -14.55 24.23
N PHE A 328 -18.44 -13.80 23.22
CA PHE A 328 -17.55 -13.28 22.18
C PHE A 328 -16.52 -12.32 22.78
N VAL A 329 -16.97 -11.36 23.58
CA VAL A 329 -16.11 -10.39 24.27
C VAL A 329 -15.12 -11.08 25.19
N ASP A 330 -15.57 -12.04 25.99
CA ASP A 330 -14.72 -12.79 26.92
C ASP A 330 -13.61 -13.55 26.16
N SER A 331 -13.97 -14.24 25.07
CA SER A 331 -13.01 -14.97 24.24
C SER A 331 -11.97 -14.06 23.56
N GLU A 332 -12.38 -12.85 23.15
CA GLU A 332 -11.52 -11.93 22.43
C GLU A 332 -10.60 -11.14 23.38
N LEU A 333 -11.16 -10.61 24.49
CA LEU A 333 -10.38 -9.93 25.52
C LEU A 333 -9.39 -10.88 26.20
N SER A 334 -9.78 -12.11 26.53
CA SER A 334 -8.86 -13.08 27.14
C SER A 334 -7.64 -13.33 26.25
N ARG A 335 -7.84 -13.45 24.93
CA ARG A 335 -6.74 -13.55 23.97
C ARG A 335 -5.85 -12.30 24.00
N PHE A 336 -6.42 -11.10 23.95
CA PHE A 336 -5.62 -9.87 23.93
C PHE A 336 -4.86 -9.60 25.23
N ILE A 337 -5.46 -9.93 26.37
CA ILE A 337 -4.83 -9.87 27.69
C ILE A 337 -3.69 -10.87 27.79
N SER A 338 -3.89 -12.12 27.35
CA SER A 338 -2.83 -13.14 27.36
C SER A 338 -1.62 -12.76 26.51
N THR A 339 -1.84 -12.04 25.41
CA THR A 339 -0.77 -11.50 24.55
C THR A 339 -0.13 -10.21 25.10
N GLY A 340 -0.63 -9.68 26.22
CA GLY A 340 -0.15 -8.43 26.82
C GLY A 340 -0.46 -7.17 26.00
N ARG A 341 -1.46 -7.23 25.09
CA ARG A 341 -1.85 -6.09 24.23
C ARG A 341 -2.88 -5.19 24.91
N ILE A 342 -3.65 -5.73 25.85
CA ILE A 342 -4.60 -4.99 26.69
C ILE A 342 -4.24 -5.25 28.15
N HIS A 343 -4.09 -4.18 28.93
CA HIS A 343 -3.75 -4.25 30.36
C HIS A 343 -5.02 -4.25 31.21
N ALA A 344 -5.73 -5.38 31.21
CA ALA A 344 -6.92 -5.61 32.02
C ALA A 344 -6.95 -7.05 32.55
N SER A 345 -7.74 -7.30 33.58
CA SER A 345 -8.04 -8.63 34.12
C SER A 345 -9.54 -8.89 34.08
N ILE A 346 -9.92 -10.11 33.71
CA ILE A 346 -11.32 -10.53 33.64
C ILE A 346 -11.64 -11.39 34.87
N ASP A 347 -12.62 -10.96 35.65
CA ASP A 347 -13.28 -11.77 36.66
C ASP A 347 -14.57 -12.35 36.08
N ARG A 348 -14.52 -13.62 35.67
CA ARG A 348 -15.66 -14.32 35.07
C ARG A 348 -16.74 -14.68 36.08
N VAL A 349 -16.42 -14.81 37.38
CA VAL A 349 -17.40 -15.18 38.41
C VAL A 349 -18.30 -13.99 38.71
N HIS A 350 -17.71 -12.82 38.85
CA HIS A 350 -18.45 -11.58 39.07
C HIS A 350 -18.88 -10.88 37.78
N GLY A 351 -18.40 -11.33 36.62
CA GLY A 351 -18.74 -10.79 35.31
C GLY A 351 -18.16 -9.38 35.08
N VAL A 352 -16.99 -9.10 35.67
CA VAL A 352 -16.37 -7.78 35.71
C VAL A 352 -15.01 -7.80 35.01
N VAL A 353 -14.72 -6.77 34.23
CA VAL A 353 -13.40 -6.47 33.67
C VAL A 353 -12.81 -5.33 34.48
N GLU A 354 -11.68 -5.60 35.15
CA GLU A 354 -10.93 -4.59 35.87
C GLU A 354 -9.74 -4.13 35.04
N THR A 355 -9.57 -2.80 34.93
CA THR A 355 -8.42 -2.24 34.24
C THR A 355 -7.29 -2.06 35.23
N THR A 356 -6.16 -2.72 34.97
CA THR A 356 -4.91 -2.44 35.65
C THR A 356 -4.38 -1.12 35.10
N LYS A 357 -4.91 0.00 35.61
CA LYS A 357 -4.30 1.31 35.42
C LYS A 357 -2.94 1.25 36.10
N THR A 358 -1.92 0.88 35.35
CA THR A 358 -0.57 1.14 35.79
C THR A 358 -0.47 2.65 35.95
N SER A 359 -0.24 3.15 37.17
CA SER A 359 -0.10 4.58 37.41
C SER A 359 0.85 5.16 36.35
N GLU A 360 0.51 6.31 35.76
CA GLU A 360 1.19 6.82 34.56
C GLU A 360 2.72 6.88 34.68
N VAL A 361 3.25 6.94 35.90
CA VAL A 361 4.69 6.99 36.17
C VAL A 361 5.32 5.59 36.35
N TRP A 362 4.68 4.67 37.09
CA TRP A 362 5.25 3.35 37.36
C TRP A 362 5.02 2.39 36.18
N GLY A 363 3.85 2.46 35.56
CA GLY A 363 3.51 1.69 34.36
C GLY A 363 4.38 1.98 33.16
N LYS A 364 4.63 3.27 32.89
CA LYS A 364 5.51 3.67 31.78
C LYS A 364 6.93 3.16 32.01
N LYS A 365 7.44 3.21 33.25
CA LYS A 365 8.79 2.69 33.58
C LYS A 365 8.86 1.18 33.41
N THR A 366 7.86 0.43 33.87
CA THR A 366 7.82 -1.03 33.71
C THR A 366 7.71 -1.42 32.23
N LEU A 367 6.85 -0.75 31.47
CA LEU A 367 6.72 -0.97 30.02
C LEU A 367 8.01 -0.62 29.26
N GLN A 368 8.64 0.50 29.59
CA GLN A 368 9.93 0.89 29.00
C GLN A 368 11.03 -0.12 29.35
N PHE A 369 11.06 -0.60 30.60
CA PHE A 369 12.01 -1.61 31.04
C PHE A 369 11.82 -2.94 30.30
N GLU A 370 10.58 -3.42 30.17
CA GLU A 370 10.26 -4.62 29.38
C GLU A 370 10.63 -4.45 27.91
N GLN A 371 10.38 -3.27 27.32
CA GLN A 371 10.78 -2.97 25.94
C GLN A 371 12.30 -3.04 25.77
N VAL A 372 13.06 -2.45 26.70
CA VAL A 372 14.53 -2.49 26.67
C VAL A 372 15.05 -3.92 26.80
N ILE A 373 14.48 -4.74 27.69
CA ILE A 373 14.87 -6.14 27.81
C ILE A 373 14.60 -6.88 26.50
N ARG A 374 13.39 -6.75 25.93
CA ARG A 374 13.03 -7.44 24.68
C ARG A 374 13.94 -7.05 23.51
N GLN A 375 14.19 -5.74 23.33
CA GLN A 375 15.09 -5.27 22.28
C GLN A 375 16.54 -5.67 22.53
N GLY A 376 16.97 -5.63 23.80
CA GLY A 376 18.30 -6.07 24.24
C GLY A 376 18.54 -7.54 23.94
N ASP A 377 17.58 -8.42 24.24
CA ASP A 377 17.68 -9.86 23.96
C ASP A 377 17.79 -10.14 22.45
N ILE A 378 17.05 -9.43 21.61
CA ILE A 378 17.16 -9.56 20.15
C ILE A 378 18.57 -9.18 19.69
N LEU A 379 19.07 -8.02 20.13
CA LEU A 379 20.40 -7.54 19.78
C LEU A 379 21.49 -8.50 20.24
N LEU A 380 21.42 -8.98 21.48
CA LEU A 380 22.40 -9.93 22.04
C LEU A 380 22.43 -11.23 21.24
N ASN A 381 21.27 -11.75 20.85
CA ASN A 381 21.19 -12.96 20.00
C ASN A 381 21.79 -12.73 18.61
N GLU A 382 21.55 -11.58 18.00
CA GLU A 382 22.14 -11.24 16.69
C GLU A 382 23.66 -11.09 16.77
N VAL A 383 24.17 -10.39 17.79
CA VAL A 383 25.61 -10.24 18.05
C VAL A 383 26.25 -11.60 18.30
N GLN A 384 25.63 -12.47 19.09
CA GLN A 384 26.13 -13.82 19.34
C GLN A 384 26.14 -14.69 18.08
N ARG A 385 25.15 -14.52 17.18
CA ARG A 385 25.13 -15.22 15.89
C ARG A 385 26.25 -14.71 14.99
N LEU A 386 26.46 -13.39 14.93
CA LEU A 386 27.53 -12.79 14.13
C LEU A 386 28.91 -13.19 14.64
N SER A 387 29.12 -13.23 15.96
CA SER A 387 30.41 -13.61 16.53
C SER A 387 30.78 -15.06 16.21
N LYS A 388 29.82 -15.99 16.19
CA LYS A 388 30.03 -17.39 15.77
C LYS A 388 30.30 -17.60 14.27
N VAL A 389 30.02 -16.60 13.45
CA VAL A 389 30.27 -16.65 11.99
C VAL A 389 31.60 -15.99 11.64
N LEU A 390 32.00 -14.97 12.41
CA LEU A 390 33.25 -14.24 12.23
C LEU A 390 34.46 -14.90 12.91
N TYR A 391 34.23 -15.65 14.00
CA TYR A 391 35.21 -16.47 14.72
C TYR A 391 34.79 -17.92 14.69
#